data_AF-A0A0E3PSU5-F1
#
_entry.id   AF-A0A0E3PSU5-F1
#
_cell.length_a   1.000
_cell.length_b   1.000
_cell.length_c   1.000
_cell.angle_alpha   90.00
_cell.angle_beta   90.00
_cell.angle_gamma   90.00
#
_symmetry.space_group_name_H-M   'P 1'
#
loop_
_entity.id
_entity.type
_entity.pdbx_description
1 polymer ?
#
loop_
_entity_poly.entity_id
_entity_poly.type
_entity_poly.pdbx_seq_one_letter_code
_entity_poly.pdbx_strand_id
1 'polypeptide(L)'
;MIGTYILAKEGIPALAFVPLITGYLYSKGIKIGKFALKLKGGLGMKNIIVGLTWGIFITGLAGSRCGNLTPVVLVFIFFGVKLFINSAIYDFKDIKGDTLAGIKTLPVSLGIQKTRNLLSAMHLLCHLALGIALIHGILAFEPLIIIYSFICGLICIQSLTAPEDEKHSSQKLERTVLVDGESASIVGLRMITGALIA
;
A
#
# COMPACT_ATOMS: atom_id res chain seq x y z
N MET A 1 21.40 9.57 -0.67
CA MET A 1 22.28 10.19 0.32
C MET A 1 21.52 10.52 1.62
N ILE A 2 20.55 11.44 1.60
CA ILE A 2 19.83 11.89 2.81
C ILE A 2 19.06 10.75 3.52
N GLY A 3 18.28 9.94 2.79
CA GLY A 3 17.49 8.85 3.38
C GLY A 3 18.34 7.77 4.07
N THR A 4 19.46 7.36 3.46
CA THR A 4 20.40 6.40 4.04
C THR A 4 21.04 6.94 5.31
N TYR A 5 21.36 8.24 5.33
CA TYR A 5 21.89 8.91 6.53
C TYR A 5 20.88 8.92 7.68
N ILE A 6 19.60 9.19 7.39
CA ILE A 6 18.52 9.12 8.39
C ILE A 6 18.42 7.69 8.95
N LEU A 7 18.37 6.66 8.10
CA LEU A 7 18.28 5.26 8.57
C LEU A 7 19.48 4.84 9.41
N ALA A 8 20.69 5.34 9.09
CA ALA A 8 21.89 5.08 9.88
C ALA A 8 21.83 5.77 11.26
N LYS A 9 21.37 7.02 11.31
CA LYS A 9 21.11 7.76 12.57
C LYS A 9 20.09 7.04 13.47
N GLU A 10 19.09 6.41 12.85
CA GLU A 10 18.03 5.66 13.52
C GLU A 10 18.47 4.23 13.94
N GLY A 11 19.70 3.81 13.60
CA GLY A 11 20.23 2.49 13.95
C GLY A 11 19.70 1.33 13.10
N ILE A 12 19.00 1.63 11.99
CA ILE A 12 18.32 0.65 11.12
C ILE A 12 18.80 0.73 9.65
N PRO A 13 20.12 0.76 9.36
CA PRO A 13 20.61 0.86 7.98
C PRO A 13 20.21 -0.34 7.12
N ALA A 14 19.98 -1.51 7.74
CA ALA A 14 19.53 -2.73 7.07
C ALA A 14 18.21 -2.54 6.30
N LEU A 15 17.35 -1.63 6.77
CA LEU A 15 16.04 -1.36 6.16
C LEU A 15 16.16 -0.80 4.73
N ALA A 16 17.25 -0.09 4.43
CA ALA A 16 17.53 0.43 3.09
C ALA A 16 17.69 -0.69 2.05
N PHE A 17 18.07 -1.89 2.48
CA PHE A 17 18.24 -3.03 1.59
C PHE A 17 16.92 -3.73 1.27
N VAL A 18 15.83 -3.49 2.01
CA VAL A 18 14.55 -4.17 1.77
C VAL A 18 14.05 -3.93 0.34
N PRO A 19 13.90 -2.69 -0.17
CA PRO A 19 13.49 -2.47 -1.56
C PRO A 19 14.50 -2.99 -2.58
N LEU A 20 15.80 -2.94 -2.27
CA LEU A 20 16.87 -3.42 -3.15
C LEU A 20 16.82 -4.94 -3.34
N ILE A 21 16.76 -5.68 -2.22
CA ILE A 21 16.66 -7.14 -2.19
C ILE A 21 15.38 -7.55 -2.91
N THR A 22 14.25 -6.90 -2.59
CA THR A 22 12.99 -7.25 -3.21
C THR A 22 12.96 -6.96 -4.71
N GLY A 23 13.51 -5.83 -5.14
CA GLY A 23 13.66 -5.49 -6.57
C GLY A 23 14.56 -6.47 -7.32
N TYR A 24 15.65 -6.92 -6.69
CA TYR A 24 16.54 -7.94 -7.25
C TYR A 24 15.83 -9.30 -7.38
N LEU A 25 15.17 -9.75 -6.30
CA LEU A 25 14.38 -10.99 -6.27
C LEU A 25 13.21 -10.98 -7.28
N TYR A 26 12.60 -9.82 -7.50
CA TYR A 26 11.56 -9.63 -8.49
C TYR A 26 12.09 -9.74 -9.92
N SER A 27 13.20 -9.06 -10.20
CA SER A 27 13.72 -8.93 -11.57
C SER A 27 14.53 -10.14 -12.02
N LYS A 28 15.54 -10.51 -11.21
CA LYS A 28 16.51 -11.56 -11.53
C LYS A 28 16.13 -12.89 -10.87
N GLY A 29 15.61 -12.84 -9.65
CA GLY A 29 15.43 -14.01 -8.79
C GLY A 29 16.78 -14.52 -8.27
N ILE A 30 16.74 -15.41 -7.28
CA ILE A 30 17.91 -16.07 -6.70
C ILE A 30 17.80 -17.57 -6.98
N LYS A 31 18.91 -18.16 -7.44
CA LYS A 31 19.08 -19.61 -7.54
C LYS A 31 20.20 -20.04 -6.60
N ILE A 32 19.87 -20.84 -5.59
CA ILE A 32 20.83 -21.43 -4.64
C ILE A 32 20.67 -22.96 -4.73
N GLY A 33 21.60 -23.61 -5.41
CA GLY A 33 21.55 -25.06 -5.66
C GLY A 33 20.28 -25.45 -6.44
N LYS A 34 19.46 -26.34 -5.86
CA LYS A 34 18.17 -26.77 -6.43
C LYS A 34 17.02 -25.79 -6.17
N PHE A 35 17.19 -24.82 -5.26
CA PHE A 35 16.15 -23.85 -4.92
C PHE A 35 16.26 -22.63 -5.84
N ALA A 36 15.19 -22.36 -6.58
CA ALA A 36 15.04 -21.16 -7.40
C ALA A 36 13.87 -20.33 -6.86
N LEU A 37 14.18 -19.17 -6.29
CA LEU A 37 13.19 -18.22 -5.80
C LEU A 37 13.17 -17.02 -6.74
N LYS A 38 12.09 -16.89 -7.52
CA LYS A 38 11.85 -15.73 -8.37
C LYS A 38 10.47 -15.19 -8.02
N LEU A 39 10.43 -13.93 -7.58
CA LEU A 39 9.19 -13.27 -7.18
C LEU A 39 8.37 -12.80 -8.39
N LYS A 40 8.87 -12.99 -9.62
CA LYS A 40 8.12 -12.79 -10.86
C LYS A 40 7.04 -13.87 -10.98
N GLY A 41 5.84 -13.57 -10.48
CA GLY A 41 4.65 -14.41 -10.59
C GLY A 41 3.53 -13.74 -11.38
N GLY A 42 2.46 -14.51 -11.66
CA GLY A 42 1.20 -14.00 -12.19
C GLY A 42 0.28 -13.45 -11.09
N LEU A 43 -1.01 -13.33 -11.40
CA LEU A 43 -2.17 -12.97 -10.57
C LEU A 43 -1.83 -12.33 -9.21
N GLY A 44 -1.67 -11.01 -9.18
CA GLY A 44 -1.53 -10.22 -7.95
C GLY A 44 -0.18 -10.31 -7.25
N MET A 45 0.76 -11.15 -7.71
CA MET A 45 2.06 -11.30 -7.06
C MET A 45 2.85 -10.00 -7.02
N LYS A 46 2.84 -9.21 -8.10
CA LYS A 46 3.49 -7.89 -8.13
C LYS A 46 2.96 -6.96 -7.03
N ASN A 47 1.64 -7.00 -6.80
CA ASN A 47 0.95 -6.17 -5.83
C ASN A 47 1.27 -6.62 -4.40
N ILE A 48 1.35 -7.94 -4.15
CA ILE A 48 1.78 -8.51 -2.86
C ILE A 48 3.18 -8.04 -2.53
N ILE A 49 4.10 -8.11 -3.50
CA ILE A 49 5.49 -7.72 -3.32
C ILE A 49 5.62 -6.24 -2.99
N VAL A 50 4.87 -5.38 -3.70
CA VAL A 50 4.80 -3.95 -3.40
C VAL A 50 4.30 -3.72 -1.98
N GLY A 51 3.17 -4.35 -1.60
CA GLY A 51 2.60 -4.26 -0.25
C GLY A 51 3.57 -4.71 0.83
N LEU A 52 4.22 -5.86 0.68
CA LEU A 52 5.18 -6.39 1.66
C LEU A 52 6.42 -5.51 1.77
N THR A 53 7.00 -5.10 0.65
CA THR A 53 8.25 -4.31 0.62
C THR A 53 8.06 -3.01 1.38
N TRP A 54 7.02 -2.27 1.02
CA TRP A 54 6.78 -0.96 1.61
C TRP A 54 6.12 -1.04 2.98
N GLY A 55 5.30 -2.07 3.23
CA GLY A 55 4.79 -2.37 4.57
C GLY A 55 5.94 -2.59 5.55
N ILE A 56 6.89 -3.47 5.23
CA ILE A 56 8.08 -3.73 6.05
C ILE A 56 8.91 -2.45 6.21
N PHE A 57 9.09 -1.69 5.12
CA PHE A 57 9.86 -0.45 5.17
C PHE A 57 9.22 0.58 6.13
N ILE A 58 7.90 0.80 6.02
CA ILE A 58 7.19 1.78 6.84
C ILE A 58 7.19 1.35 8.32
N THR A 59 6.93 0.07 8.61
CA THR A 59 6.89 -0.39 10.01
C THR A 59 8.25 -0.60 10.62
N GLY A 60 9.26 -0.96 9.84
CA GLY A 60 10.64 -0.96 10.31
C GLY A 60 11.08 0.44 10.74
N LEU A 61 10.67 1.46 10.01
CA LEU A 61 10.97 2.85 10.36
C LEU A 61 10.15 3.32 11.58
N ALA A 62 8.82 3.23 11.51
CA ALA A 62 7.91 3.74 12.53
C ALA A 62 7.92 2.92 13.83
N GLY A 63 8.19 1.61 13.73
CA GLY A 63 8.18 0.66 14.84
C GLY A 63 9.55 0.42 15.49
N SER A 64 10.63 1.00 14.96
CA SER A 64 12.01 0.78 15.43
C SER A 64 12.23 0.99 16.94
N ARG A 65 11.40 1.85 17.55
CA ARG A 65 11.46 2.22 18.98
C ARG A 65 10.24 1.75 19.77
N CYS A 66 9.36 0.96 19.14
CA CYS A 66 8.16 0.49 19.80
C CYS A 66 8.49 -0.74 20.66
N GLY A 67 8.21 -0.68 21.96
CA GLY A 67 8.39 -1.83 22.86
C GLY A 67 7.36 -2.95 22.68
N ASN A 68 6.30 -2.71 21.91
CA ASN A 68 5.21 -3.66 21.68
C ASN A 68 5.07 -3.98 20.19
N LEU A 69 5.08 -5.25 19.83
CA LEU A 69 4.94 -5.71 18.45
C LEU A 69 3.51 -5.58 17.90
N THR A 70 2.49 -5.58 18.75
CA THR A 70 1.07 -5.52 18.35
C THR A 70 0.75 -4.31 17.46
N PRO A 71 1.04 -3.05 17.87
CA PRO A 71 0.82 -1.89 17.00
C PRO A 71 1.67 -1.94 15.73
N VAL A 72 2.90 -2.46 15.80
CA VAL A 72 3.79 -2.60 14.64
C VAL A 72 3.19 -3.53 13.59
N VAL A 73 2.66 -4.69 14.01
CA VAL A 73 2.01 -5.65 13.11
C VAL A 73 0.72 -5.08 12.52
N LEU A 74 -0.08 -4.36 13.31
CA LEU A 74 -1.30 -3.71 12.81
C LEU A 74 -1.00 -2.65 11.73
N VAL A 75 -0.01 -1.79 11.99
CA VAL A 75 0.43 -0.77 11.02
C VAL A 75 1.01 -1.44 9.77
N PHE A 76 1.69 -2.58 9.91
CA PHE A 76 2.23 -3.36 8.79
C PHE A 76 1.12 -3.89 7.91
N ILE A 77 0.12 -4.52 8.51
CA ILE A 77 -1.05 -5.04 7.79
C ILE A 77 -1.76 -3.90 7.08
N PHE A 78 -2.00 -2.78 7.76
CA PHE A 78 -2.67 -1.63 7.18
C PHE A 78 -1.94 -1.06 5.96
N PHE A 79 -0.66 -0.68 6.10
CA PHE A 79 0.09 -0.11 4.97
C PHE A 79 0.38 -1.15 3.89
N GLY A 80 0.59 -2.42 4.25
CA GLY A 80 0.78 -3.50 3.30
C GLY A 80 -0.46 -3.73 2.43
N VAL A 81 -1.64 -3.82 3.03
CA VAL A 81 -2.92 -3.93 2.31
C VAL A 81 -3.21 -2.67 1.50
N LYS A 82 -2.97 -1.49 2.06
CA LYS A 82 -3.18 -0.22 1.36
C LYS A 82 -2.32 -0.12 0.08
N LEU A 83 -1.04 -0.42 0.18
CA LEU A 83 -0.12 -0.34 -0.96
C LEU A 83 -0.35 -1.48 -1.97
N PHE A 84 -0.81 -2.64 -1.51
CA PHE A 84 -1.34 -3.68 -2.40
C PHE A 84 -2.54 -3.16 -3.20
N ILE A 85 -3.53 -2.54 -2.54
CA ILE A 85 -4.73 -1.99 -3.20
C ILE A 85 -4.33 -0.90 -4.20
N ASN A 86 -3.48 0.05 -3.80
CA ASN A 86 -3.01 1.12 -4.66
C ASN A 86 -2.33 0.55 -5.91
N SER A 87 -1.42 -0.43 -5.74
CA SER A 87 -0.79 -1.12 -6.86
C SER A 87 -1.81 -1.84 -7.75
N ALA A 88 -2.85 -2.46 -7.17
CA ALA A 88 -3.88 -3.16 -7.93
C ALA A 88 -4.81 -2.22 -8.70
N ILE A 89 -5.06 -1.02 -8.19
CA ILE A 89 -5.84 0.00 -8.90
C ILE A 89 -5.16 0.42 -10.21
N TYR A 90 -3.82 0.50 -10.26
CA TYR A 90 -3.11 0.78 -11.50
C TYR A 90 -3.32 -0.32 -12.56
N ASP A 91 -3.48 -1.58 -12.14
CA ASP A 91 -3.73 -2.71 -13.06
C ASP A 91 -5.08 -2.59 -13.80
N PHE A 92 -6.06 -1.86 -13.25
CA PHE A 92 -7.33 -1.64 -13.93
C PHE A 92 -7.20 -0.76 -15.17
N LYS A 93 -6.20 0.13 -15.21
CA LYS A 93 -5.93 0.96 -16.37
C LYS A 93 -5.28 0.14 -17.49
N ASP A 94 -4.43 -0.79 -17.11
CA ASP A 94 -3.60 -1.52 -18.05
C ASP A 94 -4.24 -2.85 -18.48
N ILE A 95 -5.51 -3.12 -18.14
CA ILE A 95 -6.22 -4.38 -18.47
C ILE A 95 -6.05 -4.74 -19.96
N LYS A 96 -6.32 -3.80 -20.87
CA LYS A 96 -6.22 -4.05 -22.32
C LYS A 96 -4.79 -4.39 -22.73
N GLY A 97 -3.82 -3.58 -22.27
CA GLY A 97 -2.39 -3.78 -22.57
C GLY A 97 -1.84 -5.08 -21.99
N ASP A 98 -2.16 -5.37 -20.72
CA ASP A 98 -1.79 -6.58 -20.01
C ASP A 98 -2.41 -7.82 -20.67
N THR A 99 -3.66 -7.74 -21.12
CA THR A 99 -4.32 -8.84 -21.84
C THR A 99 -3.60 -9.14 -23.16
N LEU A 100 -3.28 -8.11 -23.96
CA LEU A 100 -2.55 -8.26 -25.22
C LEU A 100 -1.12 -8.80 -25.00
N ALA A 101 -0.48 -8.41 -23.88
CA ALA A 101 0.85 -8.89 -23.50
C ALA A 101 0.84 -10.26 -22.81
N GLY A 102 -0.33 -10.88 -22.59
CA GLY A 102 -0.47 -12.16 -21.88
C GLY A 102 -0.15 -12.08 -20.39
N ILE A 103 -0.15 -10.89 -19.80
CA ILE A 103 0.12 -10.64 -18.38
C ILE A 103 -1.16 -10.87 -17.58
N LYS A 104 -1.13 -11.87 -16.70
CA LYS A 104 -2.26 -12.24 -15.85
C LYS A 104 -2.32 -11.39 -14.58
N THR A 105 -2.70 -10.11 -14.67
CA THR A 105 -2.96 -9.28 -13.47
C THR A 105 -4.28 -9.66 -12.79
N LEU A 106 -4.55 -9.11 -11.61
CA LEU A 106 -5.80 -9.38 -10.87
C LEU A 106 -7.05 -9.06 -11.72
N PRO A 107 -7.21 -7.84 -12.27
CA PRO A 107 -8.40 -7.52 -13.05
C PRO A 107 -8.48 -8.31 -14.37
N VAL A 108 -7.36 -8.67 -14.98
CA VAL A 108 -7.33 -9.55 -16.18
C VAL A 108 -7.80 -10.97 -15.85
N SER A 109 -7.42 -11.49 -14.69
CA SER A 109 -7.67 -12.89 -14.34
C SER A 109 -8.98 -13.14 -13.62
N LEU A 110 -9.37 -12.23 -12.71
CA LEU A 110 -10.60 -12.34 -11.92
C LEU A 110 -11.76 -11.56 -12.54
N GLY A 111 -11.45 -10.64 -13.47
CA GLY A 111 -12.40 -9.65 -13.98
C GLY A 111 -12.50 -8.43 -13.08
N ILE A 112 -13.06 -7.35 -13.65
CA ILE A 112 -13.19 -6.03 -13.02
C ILE A 112 -14.00 -6.12 -11.72
N GLN A 113 -15.19 -6.71 -11.77
CA GLN A 113 -16.09 -6.72 -10.62
C GLN A 113 -15.56 -7.53 -9.43
N LYS A 114 -15.03 -8.74 -9.68
CA LYS A 114 -14.49 -9.58 -8.61
C LYS A 114 -13.26 -8.96 -7.98
N THR A 115 -12.38 -8.36 -8.78
CA THR A 115 -11.22 -7.64 -8.27
C THR A 115 -11.64 -6.44 -7.44
N ARG A 116 -12.60 -5.64 -7.91
CA ARG A 116 -13.15 -4.50 -7.15
C ARG A 116 -13.70 -4.94 -5.80
N ASN A 117 -14.51 -6.00 -5.77
CA ASN A 117 -15.08 -6.53 -4.53
C ASN A 117 -13.99 -7.03 -3.57
N LEU A 118 -12.95 -7.69 -4.09
CA LEU A 118 -11.79 -8.13 -3.30
C LEU A 118 -11.08 -6.95 -2.64
N LEU A 119 -10.75 -5.91 -3.43
CA LEU A 119 -10.07 -4.72 -2.91
C LEU A 119 -10.92 -3.99 -1.86
N SER A 120 -12.23 -3.83 -2.11
CA SER A 120 -13.16 -3.25 -1.15
C SER A 120 -13.23 -4.06 0.15
N ALA A 121 -13.33 -5.39 0.07
CA ALA A 121 -13.39 -6.24 1.25
C ALA A 121 -12.10 -6.14 2.08
N MET A 122 -10.93 -6.15 1.43
CA MET A 122 -9.64 -5.95 2.10
C MET A 122 -9.57 -4.58 2.80
N HIS A 123 -10.00 -3.50 2.13
CA HIS A 123 -10.03 -2.15 2.69
C HIS A 123 -10.94 -2.04 3.92
N LEU A 124 -12.16 -2.56 3.82
CA LEU A 124 -13.15 -2.57 4.90
C LEU A 124 -12.64 -3.36 6.12
N LEU A 125 -12.11 -4.55 5.90
CA LEU A 125 -11.59 -5.40 6.98
C LEU A 125 -10.39 -4.75 7.67
N CYS A 126 -9.48 -4.12 6.92
CA CYS A 126 -8.36 -3.38 7.49
C CYS A 126 -8.82 -2.21 8.37
N HIS A 127 -9.78 -1.42 7.90
CA HIS A 127 -10.28 -0.28 8.67
C HIS A 127 -11.11 -0.71 9.88
N LEU A 128 -11.84 -1.83 9.80
CA LEU A 128 -12.51 -2.42 10.95
C LEU A 128 -11.47 -2.80 12.03
N ALA A 129 -10.38 -3.46 11.64
CA ALA A 129 -9.32 -3.82 12.58
C ALA A 129 -8.66 -2.58 13.21
N LEU A 130 -8.41 -1.52 12.44
CA LEU A 130 -7.90 -0.25 12.95
C LEU A 130 -8.88 0.42 13.93
N GLY A 131 -10.18 0.41 13.62
CA GLY A 131 -11.21 0.96 14.50
C GLY A 131 -11.27 0.23 15.85
N ILE A 132 -11.20 -1.11 15.83
CA ILE A 132 -11.12 -1.92 17.05
C ILE A 132 -9.84 -1.58 17.85
N ALA A 133 -8.70 -1.46 17.17
CA ALA A 133 -7.42 -1.12 17.81
C ALA A 133 -7.40 0.28 18.43
N LEU A 134 -8.05 1.27 17.80
CA LEU A 134 -8.26 2.60 18.35
C LEU A 134 -9.07 2.55 19.65
N ILE A 135 -10.20 1.83 19.66
CA ILE A 135 -11.11 1.75 20.82
C ILE A 135 -10.42 1.09 22.02
N HIS A 136 -9.58 0.08 21.78
CA HIS A 136 -8.84 -0.62 22.84
C HIS A 136 -7.53 0.08 23.25
N GLY A 137 -7.22 1.26 22.70
CA GLY A 137 -6.00 2.00 23.03
C GLY A 137 -4.70 1.35 22.56
N ILE A 138 -4.77 0.42 21.60
CA ILE A 138 -3.58 -0.23 21.00
C ILE A 138 -2.83 0.76 20.10
N LEU A 139 -3.57 1.67 19.46
CA LEU A 139 -3.04 2.75 18.64
C LEU A 139 -3.34 4.11 19.28
N ALA A 140 -2.54 5.12 18.94
CA ALA A 140 -2.83 6.50 19.31
C ALA A 140 -4.21 6.91 18.77
N PHE A 141 -4.97 7.65 19.59
CA PHE A 141 -6.33 8.04 19.28
C PHE A 141 -6.37 9.16 18.22
N GLU A 142 -6.25 8.76 16.95
CA GLU A 142 -6.23 9.64 15.77
C GLU A 142 -7.41 9.32 14.82
N PRO A 143 -8.67 9.45 15.28
CA PRO A 143 -9.84 9.00 14.52
C PRO A 143 -10.04 9.78 13.21
N LEU A 144 -9.66 11.06 13.17
CA LEU A 144 -9.79 11.89 11.98
C LEU A 144 -8.92 11.38 10.83
N ILE A 145 -7.68 10.96 11.13
CA ILE A 145 -6.77 10.41 10.12
C ILE A 145 -7.32 9.09 9.57
N ILE A 146 -7.84 8.22 10.44
CA ILE A 146 -8.38 6.92 10.03
C ILE A 146 -9.67 7.07 9.22
N ILE A 147 -10.57 7.99 9.61
CA ILE A 147 -11.79 8.28 8.84
C ILE A 147 -11.43 8.89 7.48
N TYR A 148 -10.50 9.84 7.44
CA TYR A 148 -10.04 10.44 6.19
C TYR A 148 -9.47 9.36 5.24
N SER A 149 -8.59 8.50 5.75
CA SER A 149 -8.01 7.42 4.94
C SER A 149 -9.06 6.39 4.49
N PHE A 150 -10.06 6.12 5.32
CA PHE A 150 -11.18 5.25 4.97
C PHE A 150 -11.94 5.78 3.76
N ILE A 151 -12.33 7.07 3.81
CA ILE A 151 -13.09 7.74 2.75
C ILE A 151 -12.25 7.81 1.46
N CYS A 152 -11.00 8.27 1.55
CA CYS A 152 -10.09 8.34 0.39
C CYS A 152 -9.91 6.97 -0.27
N GLY A 153 -9.68 5.91 0.51
CA GLY A 153 -9.52 4.57 -0.05
C GLY A 153 -10.79 4.03 -0.72
N LEU A 154 -11.98 4.30 -0.16
CA LEU A 154 -13.25 3.93 -0.81
C LEU A 154 -13.44 4.67 -2.13
N ILE A 155 -13.19 5.99 -2.16
CA ILE A 155 -13.26 6.80 -3.38
C ILE A 155 -12.27 6.29 -4.42
N CYS A 156 -11.02 5.99 -4.03
CA CYS A 156 -10.01 5.42 -4.91
C CYS A 156 -10.47 4.09 -5.51
N ILE A 157 -10.97 3.16 -4.70
CA ILE A 157 -11.42 1.87 -5.22
C ILE A 157 -12.61 2.06 -6.17
N GLN A 158 -13.61 2.86 -5.81
CA GLN A 158 -14.84 2.99 -6.61
C GLN A 158 -14.62 3.76 -7.91
N SER A 159 -14.00 4.95 -7.85
CA SER A 159 -13.81 5.81 -9.01
C SER A 159 -12.76 5.25 -9.98
N LEU A 160 -11.72 4.60 -9.45
CA LEU A 160 -10.58 4.19 -10.27
C LEU A 160 -10.73 2.78 -10.85
N THR A 161 -11.73 2.02 -10.43
CA THR A 161 -12.08 0.71 -11.02
C THR A 161 -13.33 0.76 -11.91
N ALA A 162 -13.95 1.92 -12.09
CA ALA A 162 -15.09 2.11 -12.97
C ALA A 162 -14.74 1.85 -14.46
N PRO A 163 -15.66 1.24 -15.24
CA PRO A 163 -15.47 0.90 -16.66
C PRO A 163 -15.16 2.12 -17.53
N GLU A 164 -14.45 1.91 -18.63
CA GLU A 164 -13.83 2.95 -19.47
C GLU A 164 -14.81 3.90 -20.20
N ASP A 165 -16.11 3.60 -20.22
CA ASP A 165 -17.09 4.34 -21.03
C ASP A 165 -17.39 5.78 -20.55
N GLU A 166 -16.83 6.19 -19.40
CA GLU A 166 -17.06 7.52 -18.79
C GLU A 166 -15.81 8.43 -18.70
N LYS A 167 -14.68 8.12 -19.34
CA LYS A 167 -13.38 8.72 -18.94
C LYS A 167 -12.94 10.00 -19.67
N HIS A 168 -12.91 11.10 -18.91
CA HIS A 168 -12.27 12.38 -19.24
C HIS A 168 -10.77 12.39 -18.85
N SER A 169 -9.96 13.22 -19.52
CA SER A 169 -8.50 13.41 -19.28
C SER A 169 -8.13 13.74 -17.81
N SER A 170 -9.05 14.33 -17.03
CA SER A 170 -8.81 14.73 -15.63
C SER A 170 -8.60 13.54 -14.68
N GLN A 171 -9.19 12.38 -14.95
CA GLN A 171 -9.07 11.22 -14.05
C GLN A 171 -7.66 10.64 -13.98
N LYS A 172 -6.80 10.89 -14.98
CA LYS A 172 -5.39 10.46 -14.95
C LYS A 172 -4.59 11.27 -13.94
N LEU A 173 -4.89 12.57 -13.82
CA LEU A 173 -4.28 13.46 -12.83
C LEU A 173 -4.85 13.20 -11.44
N GLU A 174 -6.17 13.03 -11.33
CA GLU A 174 -6.84 12.70 -10.06
C GLU A 174 -6.33 11.38 -9.47
N ARG A 175 -6.03 10.36 -10.28
CA ARG A 175 -5.43 9.10 -9.80
C ARG A 175 -4.11 9.32 -9.10
N THR A 176 -3.16 9.94 -9.78
CA THR A 176 -1.81 10.16 -9.24
C THR A 176 -1.88 11.07 -8.02
N VAL A 177 -2.70 12.14 -8.07
CA VAL A 177 -2.84 13.07 -6.96
C VAL A 177 -3.54 12.43 -5.76
N LEU A 178 -4.59 11.64 -5.97
CA LEU A 178 -5.38 11.07 -4.89
C LEU A 178 -4.68 9.86 -4.25
N VAL A 179 -4.11 8.96 -5.08
CA VAL A 179 -3.44 7.74 -4.59
C VAL A 179 -2.10 8.06 -3.94
N ASP A 180 -1.29 8.91 -4.56
CA ASP A 180 0.05 9.24 -4.05
C ASP A 180 0.02 10.42 -3.06
N GLY A 181 -0.93 11.35 -3.22
CA GLY A 181 -1.06 12.55 -2.38
C GLY A 181 -1.78 12.35 -1.06
N GLU A 182 -2.50 11.24 -0.86
CA GLU A 182 -3.19 10.95 0.42
C GLU A 182 -2.24 10.99 1.61
N SER A 183 -1.00 10.49 1.45
CA SER A 183 -0.02 10.50 2.53
C SER A 183 0.46 11.93 2.85
N ALA A 184 0.57 12.79 1.83
CA ALA A 184 0.94 14.19 2.01
C ALA A 184 -0.18 14.99 2.68
N SER A 185 -1.43 14.75 2.29
CA SER A 185 -2.60 15.42 2.89
C SER A 185 -2.81 14.99 4.35
N ILE A 186 -2.55 13.72 4.69
CA ILE A 186 -2.60 13.25 6.09
C ILE A 186 -1.56 13.97 6.97
N VAL A 187 -0.34 14.18 6.48
CA VAL A 187 0.70 14.91 7.23
C VAL A 187 0.27 16.36 7.45
N GLY A 188 -0.30 17.01 6.42
CA GLY A 188 -0.87 18.36 6.56
C GLY A 188 -2.02 18.42 7.55
N LEU A 189 -2.95 17.46 7.50
CA LEU A 189 -4.08 17.37 8.43
C LEU A 189 -3.59 17.21 9.86
N ARG A 190 -2.61 16.33 10.10
CA ARG A 190 -2.02 16.12 11.42
C ARG A 190 -1.32 17.37 11.96
N MET A 191 -0.65 18.13 11.10
CA MET A 191 -0.01 19.39 11.48
C MET A 191 -1.05 20.42 11.93
N ILE A 192 -2.17 20.53 11.20
CA ILE A 192 -3.26 21.46 11.53
C ILE A 192 -3.96 21.06 12.82
N THR A 193 -4.32 19.78 12.98
CA THR A 193 -4.96 19.30 14.23
C THR A 193 -4.03 19.43 15.42
N GLY A 194 -2.74 19.14 15.25
CA GLY A 194 -1.73 19.35 16.28
C GLY A 194 -1.60 20.82 16.70
N ALA A 195 -1.66 21.76 15.75
CA ALA A 195 -1.62 23.19 16.03
C ALA A 195 -2.89 23.74 16.69
N LEU A 196 -4.05 23.10 16.47
CA LEU A 196 -5.33 23.48 17.09
C LEU A 196 -5.50 22.96 18.52
N ILE A 197 -4.76 21.90 18.88
CA ILE A 197 -4.87 21.21 20.17
C ILE A 197 -3.70 21.60 21.11
N ALA A 198 -2.62 22.19 20.58
CA ALA A 198 -1.49 22.74 21.34
C ALA A 198 -1.80 24.14 21.90
#